data_AF-A0A821JPF2-F1
#
_entry.id   AF-A0A821JPF2-F1
#
_cell.length_a   1.000
_cell.length_b   1.000
_cell.length_c   1.000
_cell.angle_alpha   90.00
_cell.angle_beta   90.00
_cell.angle_gamma   90.00
#
_symmetry.space_group_name_H-M   'P 1'
#
loop_
_entity.id
_entity.type
_entity.pdbx_description
1 polymer ?
#
loop_
_entity_poly.entity_id
_entity_poly.type
_entity_poly.pdbx_seq_one_letter_code
_entity_poly.pdbx_strand_id
1 'polypeptide(L)'
;MIRFWFKTIFELPQLHKYEYIMRLDDDSKILGRWFNVFDEMCRKNAVYFANNVDIDLEDQLPSTMNMQRMTFDYNYYNNFEVSKVEFFRREEVRRWVDAIDSTNGIFK
;
A
#
# COMPACT_ATOMS: atom_id res chain seq x y z
N MET A 1 10.91 11.07 0.45
CA MET A 1 10.07 10.02 1.07
C MET A 1 9.06 9.41 0.11
N ILE A 2 8.28 10.23 -0.62
CA ILE A 2 7.24 9.77 -1.57
C ILE A 2 7.78 8.73 -2.57
N ARG A 3 8.86 9.05 -3.30
CA ARG A 3 9.46 8.12 -4.27
C ARG A 3 9.86 6.77 -3.66
N PHE A 4 10.31 6.76 -2.41
CA PHE A 4 10.74 5.52 -1.74
C PHE A 4 9.55 4.56 -1.57
N TRP A 5 8.46 5.04 -0.97
CA TRP A 5 7.25 4.23 -0.79
C TRP A 5 6.53 3.92 -2.10
N PHE A 6 6.59 4.83 -3.07
CA PHE A 6 5.99 4.64 -4.39
C PHE A 6 6.70 3.58 -5.25
N LYS A 7 8.03 3.50 -5.17
CA LYS A 7 8.84 2.71 -6.11
C LYS A 7 9.87 1.82 -5.43
N THR A 8 10.77 2.42 -4.67
CA THR A 8 12.01 1.75 -4.22
C THR A 8 11.75 0.64 -3.22
N ILE A 9 10.75 0.77 -2.36
CA ILE A 9 10.49 -0.21 -1.31
C ILE A 9 10.28 -1.62 -1.86
N PHE A 10 9.55 -1.75 -2.97
CA PHE A 10 9.23 -3.05 -3.57
C PHE A 10 10.43 -3.73 -4.27
N GLU A 11 11.52 -3.00 -4.47
CA GLU A 11 12.78 -3.48 -5.03
C GLU A 11 13.74 -4.02 -3.95
N LEU A 12 13.43 -3.82 -2.67
CA LEU A 12 14.30 -4.24 -1.58
C LEU A 12 14.39 -5.78 -1.51
N PRO A 13 15.61 -6.37 -1.57
CA PRO A 13 15.80 -7.82 -1.48
C PRO A 13 15.23 -8.44 -0.19
N GLN A 14 15.21 -7.66 0.89
CA GLN A 14 14.65 -8.05 2.18
C GLN A 14 13.16 -8.39 2.08
N LEU A 15 12.45 -7.83 1.10
CA LEU A 15 11.04 -8.09 0.84
C LEU A 15 10.81 -9.27 -0.12
N HIS A 16 11.85 -9.96 -0.60
CA HIS A 16 11.66 -11.10 -1.52
C HIS A 16 11.02 -12.30 -0.82
N LYS A 17 11.19 -12.42 0.50
CA LYS A 17 10.65 -13.52 1.30
C LYS A 17 9.27 -13.27 1.89
N TYR A 18 8.68 -12.10 1.66
CA TYR A 18 7.39 -11.71 2.24
C TYR A 18 6.35 -11.53 1.14
N GLU A 19 5.17 -12.11 1.34
CA GLU A 19 4.03 -11.93 0.44
C GLU A 19 3.37 -10.55 0.61
N TYR A 20 3.34 -10.07 1.85
CA TYR A 20 2.71 -8.80 2.24
C TYR A 20 3.68 -7.93 3.03
N ILE A 21 3.54 -6.61 2.90
CA ILE A 21 4.18 -5.60 3.74
C ILE A 21 3.10 -4.74 4.39
N MET A 22 3.30 -4.35 5.66
CA MET A 22 2.48 -3.36 6.35
C MET A 22 3.33 -2.12 6.60
N ARG A 23 2.85 -0.95 6.15
CA ARG A 23 3.43 0.35 6.51
C ARG A 23 2.75 0.85 7.77
N LEU A 24 3.58 1.28 8.72
CA LEU A 24 3.18 1.97 9.94
C LEU A 24 4.08 3.20 10.06
N ASP A 25 3.48 4.39 10.03
CA ASP A 25 4.19 5.63 10.31
C ASP A 25 4.30 5.84 11.84
N ASP A 26 5.21 6.72 12.27
CA ASP A 26 5.58 6.91 13.68
C ASP A 26 4.54 7.65 14.52
N ASP A 27 3.63 8.36 13.87
CA ASP A 27 2.45 9.01 14.46
C ASP A 27 1.20 8.12 14.48
N SER A 28 1.29 6.89 13.97
CA SER A 28 0.17 5.97 13.89
C SER A 28 -0.04 5.17 15.18
N LYS A 29 -1.30 4.94 15.55
CA LYS A 29 -1.69 4.11 16.70
C LYS A 29 -2.61 2.99 16.28
N ILE A 30 -2.29 1.77 16.70
CA ILE A 30 -3.20 0.62 16.58
C ILE A 30 -4.03 0.56 17.87
N LEU A 31 -5.31 0.90 17.77
CA LEU A 31 -6.23 0.92 18.91
C LEU A 31 -7.08 -0.35 18.96
N GLY A 32 -7.35 -0.85 20.17
CA GLY A 32 -8.25 -1.99 20.39
C GLY A 32 -7.68 -3.35 19.98
N ARG A 33 -8.57 -4.30 19.70
CA ARG A 33 -8.20 -5.65 19.22
C ARG A 33 -8.41 -5.73 17.72
N TRP A 34 -7.38 -6.17 17.02
CA TRP A 34 -7.41 -6.37 15.57
C TRP A 34 -7.43 -7.85 15.24
N PHE A 35 -8.11 -8.20 14.15
CA PHE A 35 -7.94 -9.50 13.50
C PHE A 35 -6.57 -9.57 12.83
N ASN A 36 -6.12 -10.78 12.48
CA ASN A 36 -4.89 -10.92 11.69
C ASN A 36 -5.15 -10.41 10.26
N VAL A 37 -4.66 -9.21 9.96
CA VAL A 37 -4.86 -8.54 8.67
C VAL A 37 -4.25 -9.36 7.53
N PHE A 38 -3.12 -10.03 7.75
CA PHE A 38 -2.48 -10.86 6.74
C PHE A 38 -3.32 -12.11 6.40
N ASP A 39 -3.94 -12.75 7.40
CA ASP A 39 -4.84 -13.88 7.17
C ASP A 39 -6.06 -13.45 6.36
N GLU A 40 -6.63 -12.29 6.68
CA GLU A 40 -7.78 -11.74 5.95
C GLU A 40 -7.42 -11.38 4.50
N MET A 41 -6.25 -10.77 4.29
CA MET A 41 -5.71 -10.48 2.97
C MET A 41 -5.52 -11.75 2.13
N CYS A 42 -4.94 -12.79 2.73
CA CYS A 42 -4.72 -14.08 2.09
C CYS A 42 -6.06 -14.74 1.73
N ARG A 43 -6.98 -14.82 2.70
CA ARG A 43 -8.32 -15.43 2.54
C ARG A 43 -9.15 -14.77 1.45
N LYS A 44 -9.05 -13.44 1.32
CA LYS A 44 -9.77 -12.66 0.30
C LYS A 44 -9.01 -12.54 -1.03
N ASN A 45 -7.81 -13.08 -1.12
CA ASN A 45 -6.87 -12.83 -2.22
C ASN A 45 -6.75 -11.33 -2.53
N ALA A 46 -6.67 -10.51 -1.49
CA ALA A 46 -6.59 -9.07 -1.60
C ALA A 46 -5.15 -8.64 -1.91
N VAL A 47 -5.04 -7.53 -2.64
CA VAL A 47 -3.78 -6.93 -3.07
C VAL A 47 -3.40 -5.73 -2.19
N TYR A 48 -4.39 -5.04 -1.63
CA TYR A 48 -4.18 -3.81 -0.88
C TYR A 48 -5.23 -3.66 0.22
N PHE A 49 -4.83 -3.16 1.38
CA PHE A 49 -5.68 -2.86 2.52
C PHE A 49 -5.28 -1.50 3.07
N ALA A 50 -6.20 -0.57 3.13
CA ALA A 50 -5.92 0.79 3.57
C ALA A 50 -7.18 1.43 4.15
N ASN A 51 -7.00 2.60 4.77
CA ASN A 51 -8.12 3.40 5.23
C ASN A 51 -8.98 3.80 4.03
N ASN A 52 -10.30 3.56 4.14
CA ASN A 52 -11.25 3.81 3.05
C ASN A 52 -11.71 5.27 2.98
N VAL A 53 -11.04 6.14 3.73
CA VAL A 53 -11.46 7.52 3.92
C VAL A 53 -10.21 8.38 3.78
N ASP A 54 -10.29 9.37 2.89
CA ASP A 54 -9.27 10.39 2.64
C ASP A 54 -9.29 11.50 3.72
N ILE A 55 -9.79 11.16 4.91
CA ILE A 55 -9.98 12.06 6.05
C ILE A 55 -9.27 11.41 7.22
N ASP A 56 -8.37 12.18 7.86
CA ASP A 56 -7.72 11.83 9.11
C ASP A 56 -8.74 11.87 10.26
N LEU A 57 -9.60 10.85 10.32
CA LEU A 57 -10.48 10.61 11.44
C LEU A 57 -9.78 9.62 12.36
N GLU A 58 -9.13 10.15 13.40
CA GLU A 58 -8.82 9.37 14.60
C GLU A 58 -10.10 8.58 14.97
N ASP A 59 -10.02 7.24 14.98
CA ASP A 59 -11.07 6.28 15.35
C ASP A 59 -11.84 5.52 14.23
N GLN A 60 -11.58 5.74 12.93
CA GLN A 60 -12.16 4.88 11.88
C GLN A 60 -11.21 3.79 11.37
N LEU A 61 -11.71 2.54 11.36
CA LEU A 61 -10.95 1.39 10.89
C LEU A 61 -10.87 1.32 9.36
N PRO A 62 -9.75 0.84 8.81
CA PRO A 62 -9.58 0.58 7.39
C PRO A 62 -10.52 -0.52 6.86
N SER A 63 -10.94 -0.39 5.60
CA SER A 63 -11.75 -1.42 4.93
C SER A 63 -10.89 -2.29 4.01
N THR A 64 -11.30 -3.56 3.82
CA THR A 64 -10.63 -4.43 2.84
C THR A 64 -11.06 -4.09 1.43
N MET A 65 -10.14 -3.71 0.55
CA MET A 65 -10.42 -3.47 -0.86
C MET A 65 -9.73 -4.49 -1.77
N ASN A 66 -10.48 -5.01 -2.74
CA ASN A 66 -9.92 -5.86 -3.78
C ASN A 66 -9.52 -4.98 -4.97
N MET A 67 -8.31 -4.41 -4.91
CA MET A 67 -7.76 -3.67 -6.04
C MET A 67 -7.35 -4.64 -7.15
N GLN A 68 -8.23 -4.81 -8.13
CA GLN A 68 -7.90 -5.53 -9.38
C GLN A 68 -7.29 -4.60 -10.44
N ARG A 69 -7.48 -3.29 -10.32
CA ARG A 69 -6.97 -2.25 -11.22
C ARG A 69 -6.63 -0.99 -10.40
N MET A 70 -5.49 -0.35 -10.68
CA MET A 70 -5.18 0.98 -10.14
C MET A 70 -6.02 2.00 -10.91
N THR A 71 -7.10 2.48 -10.32
CA THR A 71 -7.89 3.60 -10.86
C THR A 71 -7.48 4.89 -10.16
N PHE A 72 -7.29 5.96 -10.92
CA PHE A 72 -6.87 7.30 -10.46
C PHE A 72 -7.85 8.00 -9.51
N ASP A 73 -9.01 7.40 -9.23
CA ASP A 73 -10.11 8.04 -8.50
C ASP A 73 -10.01 7.92 -6.97
N TYR A 74 -8.94 7.31 -6.45
CA TYR A 74 -8.73 7.17 -5.01
C TYR A 74 -7.33 7.61 -4.63
N ASN A 75 -7.24 8.72 -3.89
CA ASN A 75 -6.11 8.95 -3.01
C ASN A 75 -6.43 8.23 -1.69
N TYR A 76 -5.42 7.61 -1.11
CA TYR A 76 -5.54 6.94 0.18
C TYR A 76 -4.53 7.56 1.12
N TYR A 77 -4.97 7.82 2.35
CA TYR A 77 -4.08 8.21 3.42
C TYR A 77 -3.19 7.01 3.77
N ASN A 78 -1.92 7.08 3.39
CA ASN A 78 -0.99 5.95 3.33
C ASN A 78 -0.15 5.75 4.61
N ASN A 79 -0.50 6.44 5.69
CA ASN A 79 0.11 6.25 7.01
C ASN A 79 -0.17 4.84 7.58
N PHE A 80 -1.25 4.20 7.12
CA PHE A 80 -1.52 2.78 7.32
C PHE A 80 -1.92 2.11 5.99
N GLU A 81 -1.10 1.18 5.53
CA GLU A 81 -1.42 0.32 4.38
C GLU A 81 -0.84 -1.10 4.56
N VAL A 82 -1.52 -2.10 4.03
CA VAL A 82 -0.98 -3.45 3.82
C VAL A 82 -1.05 -3.81 2.35
N SER A 83 0.10 -4.13 1.78
CA SER A 83 0.31 -4.26 0.33
C SER A 83 0.84 -5.64 -0.01
N LYS A 84 0.27 -6.27 -1.04
CA LYS A 84 0.82 -7.51 -1.63
C LYS A 84 2.05 -7.15 -2.44
N VAL A 85 3.22 -7.56 -1.95
CA VAL A 85 4.53 -7.17 -2.51
C VAL A 85 4.63 -7.55 -3.99
N GLU A 86 4.17 -8.75 -4.34
CA GLU A 86 4.28 -9.26 -5.71
C GLU A 86 3.45 -8.48 -6.71
N PHE A 87 2.32 -7.89 -6.30
CA PHE A 87 1.52 -7.06 -7.21
C PHE A 87 2.31 -5.86 -7.72
N PHE A 88 3.05 -5.18 -6.83
CA PHE A 88 3.87 -4.03 -7.18
C PHE A 88 5.16 -4.39 -7.94
N ARG A 89 5.50 -5.69 -8.02
CA ARG A 89 6.61 -6.20 -8.83
C ARG A 89 6.20 -6.63 -10.22
N ARG A 90 4.90 -6.73 -10.51
CA ARG A 90 4.41 -7.09 -11.85
C ARG A 90 4.92 -6.11 -12.89
N GLU A 91 5.29 -6.64 -14.05
CA GLU A 91 5.93 -5.85 -15.10
C GLU A 91 5.07 -4.66 -15.54
N GLU A 92 3.76 -4.84 -15.68
CA GLU A 92 2.84 -3.77 -16.06
C GLU A 92 2.75 -2.65 -15.01
N VAL A 93 2.79 -3.00 -13.72
CA VAL A 93 2.78 -2.02 -12.63
C VAL A 93 4.12 -1.28 -12.60
N ARG A 94 5.23 -2.01 -12.74
CA ARG A 94 6.58 -1.43 -12.79
C ARG A 94 6.77 -0.46 -13.95
N ARG A 95 6.32 -0.82 -15.15
CA ARG A 95 6.35 0.08 -16.31
C ARG A 95 5.59 1.38 -16.06
N TRP A 96 4.42 1.32 -15.41
CA TRP A 96 3.65 2.50 -15.06
C TRP A 96 4.34 3.37 -13.99
N VAL A 97 4.86 2.74 -12.93
CA VAL A 97 5.64 3.41 -11.88
C VAL A 97 6.86 4.12 -12.47
N ASP A 98 7.59 3.44 -13.36
CA ASP A 98 8.78 3.98 -14.01
C ASP A 98 8.43 5.13 -14.97
N ALA A 99 7.29 5.04 -15.68
CA ALA A 99 6.80 6.14 -16.51
C ALA A 99 6.54 7.40 -15.68
N ILE A 100 5.89 7.28 -14.51
CA ILE A 100 5.65 8.41 -13.59
C ILE A 100 6.97 8.95 -13.04
N ASP A 101 7.85 8.09 -12.54
CA ASP A 101 9.15 8.48 -12.00
C ASP A 101 9.98 9.25 -13.03
N SER A 102 9.92 8.85 -14.31
CA SER A 102 10.66 9.50 -15.40
C SER A 102 10.21 10.94 -15.71
N THR A 103 9.00 11.34 -15.31
CA THR A 103 8.50 12.70 -15.50
C THR A 103 9.17 13.73 -14.57
N ASN A 104 9.90 13.27 -13.55
CA ASN A 104 10.35 14.08 -12.40
C ASN A 104 9.21 14.76 -11.62
N GLY A 105 7.93 14.43 -11.89
CA GLY A 105 6.78 15.01 -11.19
C GLY A 105 6.73 14.68 -9.70
N ILE A 106 7.39 13.60 -9.26
CA ILE A 106 7.49 13.25 -7.83
C ILE A 106 8.32 14.28 -7.02
N PHE A 107 9.16 15.06 -7.70
CA PHE A 107 10.12 15.99 -7.08
C PHE A 107 9.81 17.47 -7.33
N LYS A 108 8.79 17.77 -8.14
CA LYS A 108 8.39 19.13 -8.50
C LYS A 108 7.11 19.52 -7.77
#